data_AF-A0A6L4ZAP9-F1
#
_entry.id   AF-A0A6L4ZAP9-F1
#
_cell.length_a   1.000
_cell.length_b   1.000
_cell.length_c   1.000
_cell.angle_alpha   90.00
_cell.angle_beta   90.00
_cell.angle_gamma   90.00
#
_symmetry.space_group_name_H-M   'P 1'
#
loop_
_entity.id
_entity.type
_entity.pdbx_description
1 polymer ?
#
loop_
_entity_poly.entity_id
_entity_poly.type
_entity_poly.pdbx_seq_one_letter_code
_entity_poly.pdbx_strand_id
1 'polypeptide(L)'
;MNIGDIIKTKRWKVFMGYVYGWGAAIVMIGALFKLEHLKYSGLLLAIGLITEAFIFILSAFEPPLEMPDWSKVYPELSEEYDLESIEQLGKKKKNGFADLFGSSELTPELIDRVGKGLDNLSNTAKGISDITTATLATDMYVKNMSSASESMGSLAEINNKANVTINKSVDSLIESYSTTAQKITETGIGAIENMHKSGEKFSAVLADTTKKLAETYNNAGNSVSTDIETIKDSSKQYASHLQKLNGNLSYFNSTLETQLKGSEEQFKATQNFSKDLMAMNSILASSVEELKKYKENAEQLNKHLESLNTIYGNMLGAMSYKK
;
A
#
# COMPACT_ATOMS: atom_id res chain seq x y z
N MET A 1 43.38 -14.04 -7.16
CA MET A 1 42.81 -13.30 -6.02
C MET A 1 41.64 -14.11 -5.53
N ASN A 2 41.71 -14.65 -4.31
CA ASN A 2 40.70 -15.59 -3.81
C ASN A 2 39.40 -14.82 -3.54
N ILE A 3 38.23 -15.40 -3.86
CA ILE A 3 36.92 -14.72 -3.72
C ILE A 3 36.70 -14.24 -2.28
N GLY A 4 37.22 -14.98 -1.29
CA GLY A 4 37.17 -14.60 0.12
C GLY A 4 37.99 -13.35 0.49
N ASP A 5 39.06 -13.03 -0.24
CA ASP A 5 39.89 -11.85 0.06
C ASP A 5 39.21 -10.56 -0.41
N ILE A 6 38.41 -10.63 -1.47
CA ILE A 6 37.64 -9.50 -2.01
C ILE A 6 36.50 -9.13 -1.04
N ILE A 7 35.85 -10.15 -0.45
CA ILE A 7 34.73 -10.01 0.48
C ILE A 7 35.14 -9.36 1.82
N LYS A 8 36.39 -9.52 2.25
CA LYS A 8 36.91 -8.93 3.50
C LYS A 8 37.32 -7.45 3.37
N THR A 9 37.34 -6.89 2.16
CA THR A 9 37.82 -5.52 1.95
C THR A 9 36.83 -4.48 2.49
N LYS A 10 37.36 -3.36 3.01
CA LYS A 10 36.55 -2.21 3.49
C LYS A 10 35.62 -1.66 2.41
N ARG A 11 36.02 -1.77 1.14
CA ARG A 11 35.21 -1.37 -0.02
C ARG A 11 34.02 -2.31 -0.26
N TRP A 12 34.19 -3.61 -0.04
CA TRP A 12 33.12 -4.59 -0.15
C TRP A 12 32.05 -4.39 0.94
N LYS A 13 32.45 -4.14 2.20
CA LYS A 13 31.50 -3.84 3.29
C LYS A 13 30.66 -2.59 3.01
N VAL A 14 31.29 -1.52 2.50
CA VAL A 14 30.58 -0.29 2.12
C VAL A 14 29.63 -0.54 0.93
N PHE A 15 30.08 -1.31 -0.06
CA PHE A 15 29.25 -1.71 -1.20
C PHE A 15 28.02 -2.54 -0.77
N MET A 16 28.22 -3.54 0.10
CA MET A 16 27.13 -4.34 0.66
C MET A 16 26.13 -3.48 1.44
N GLY A 17 26.60 -2.48 2.21
CA GLY A 17 25.74 -1.49 2.85
C GLY A 17 24.80 -0.77 1.88
N TYR A 18 25.28 -0.38 0.69
CA TYR A 18 24.42 0.20 -0.35
C TYR A 18 23.45 -0.81 -0.96
N VAL A 19 23.87 -2.06 -1.16
CA VAL A 19 23.02 -3.14 -1.69
C VAL A 19 21.86 -3.43 -0.72
N TYR A 20 22.13 -3.51 0.59
CA TYR A 20 21.08 -3.65 1.60
C TYR A 20 20.11 -2.45 1.61
N GLY A 21 20.64 -1.23 1.52
CA GLY A 21 19.82 -0.01 1.49
C GLY A 21 18.92 0.09 0.25
N TRP A 22 19.44 -0.22 -0.94
CA TRP A 22 18.66 -0.21 -2.18
C TRP A 22 17.66 -1.35 -2.26
N GLY A 23 18.02 -2.54 -1.79
CA GLY A 23 17.11 -3.67 -1.68
C GLY A 23 15.91 -3.39 -0.78
N ALA A 24 16.19 -2.91 0.44
CA ALA A 24 15.15 -2.56 1.40
C ALA A 24 14.19 -1.49 0.85
N ALA A 25 14.70 -0.50 0.11
CA ALA A 25 13.87 0.51 -0.53
C ALA A 25 12.91 -0.10 -1.57
N ILE A 26 13.40 -1.00 -2.43
CA ILE A 26 12.59 -1.67 -3.47
C ILE A 26 11.50 -2.54 -2.81
N VAL A 27 11.84 -3.27 -1.75
CA VAL A 27 10.89 -4.11 -0.98
C VAL A 27 9.81 -3.25 -0.32
N MET A 28 10.20 -2.15 0.32
CA MET A 28 9.28 -1.24 1.00
C MET A 28 8.30 -0.58 0.03
N ILE A 29 8.76 -0.22 -1.18
CA ILE A 29 7.87 0.31 -2.23
C ILE A 29 6.91 -0.77 -2.73
N GLY A 30 7.38 -2.02 -2.89
CA GLY A 30 6.52 -3.16 -3.24
C GLY A 30 5.45 -3.45 -2.19
N ALA A 31 5.82 -3.39 -0.91
CA ALA A 31 4.89 -3.54 0.21
C ALA A 31 3.87 -2.40 0.28
N LEU A 32 4.32 -1.15 0.11
CA LEU A 32 3.47 0.04 0.08
C LEU A 32 2.39 -0.07 -1.00
N PHE A 33 2.76 -0.46 -2.22
CA PHE A 33 1.81 -0.63 -3.32
C PHE A 33 0.77 -1.70 -3.05
N LYS A 34 1.14 -2.74 -2.29
CA LYS A 34 0.21 -3.80 -1.89
C LYS A 34 -0.75 -3.37 -0.79
N LEU A 35 -0.32 -2.51 0.13
CA LEU A 35 -1.18 -1.92 1.17
C LEU A 35 -2.18 -0.89 0.60
N GLU A 36 -1.75 -0.08 -0.35
CA GLU A 36 -2.58 0.95 -1.00
C GLU A 36 -3.46 0.39 -2.14
N HIS A 37 -3.44 -0.92 -2.39
CA HIS A 37 -4.21 -1.59 -3.46
C HIS A 37 -4.04 -0.97 -4.86
N LEU A 38 -2.87 -0.42 -5.17
CA LEU A 38 -2.57 0.20 -6.46
C LEU A 38 -2.51 -0.85 -7.59
N LYS A 39 -2.83 -0.44 -8.83
CA LYS A 39 -2.67 -1.30 -10.03
C LYS A 39 -1.21 -1.79 -10.12
N TYR A 40 -1.03 -3.06 -10.48
CA TYR A 40 0.27 -3.77 -10.56
C TYR A 40 0.97 -4.06 -9.22
N SER A 41 0.32 -3.85 -8.07
CA SER A 41 0.88 -4.10 -6.73
C SER A 41 1.44 -5.51 -6.53
N GLY A 42 0.77 -6.54 -7.06
CA GLY A 42 1.25 -7.91 -6.97
C GLY A 42 2.60 -8.14 -7.67
N LEU A 43 2.80 -7.53 -8.83
CA LEU A 43 4.03 -7.65 -9.62
C LEU A 43 5.18 -6.87 -8.97
N LEU A 44 4.90 -5.67 -8.45
CA LEU A 44 5.91 -4.85 -7.76
C LEU A 44 6.38 -5.51 -6.45
N LEU A 45 5.46 -6.12 -5.69
CA LEU A 45 5.79 -6.89 -4.49
C LEU A 45 6.62 -8.13 -4.82
N ALA A 46 6.28 -8.85 -5.90
CA ALA A 46 7.06 -10.01 -6.32
C ALA A 46 8.52 -9.64 -6.66
N ILE A 47 8.72 -8.51 -7.36
CA ILE A 47 10.06 -7.99 -7.66
C ILE A 47 10.81 -7.62 -6.37
N GLY A 48 10.14 -6.96 -5.41
CA GLY A 48 10.72 -6.65 -4.11
C GLY A 48 11.18 -7.92 -3.37
N LEU A 49 10.30 -8.91 -3.25
CA LEU A 49 10.63 -10.17 -2.55
C LEU A 49 11.75 -10.97 -3.24
N ILE A 50 11.82 -10.96 -4.57
CA ILE A 50 12.93 -11.59 -5.32
C ILE A 50 14.25 -10.86 -5.04
N THR A 51 14.20 -9.53 -4.97
CA THR A 51 15.37 -8.70 -4.63
C THR A 51 15.87 -9.01 -3.22
N GLU A 52 14.96 -9.15 -2.25
CA GLU A 52 15.29 -9.53 -0.87
C GLU A 52 15.91 -10.93 -0.79
N ALA A 53 15.35 -11.91 -1.50
CA ALA A 53 15.90 -13.26 -1.55
C ALA A 53 17.34 -13.29 -2.09
N PHE A 54 17.64 -12.46 -3.11
CA PHE A 54 18.99 -12.33 -3.66
C PHE A 54 19.97 -11.71 -2.65
N ILE A 55 19.52 -10.72 -1.88
CA ILE A 55 20.33 -10.06 -0.84
C ILE A 55 20.63 -11.00 0.33
N PHE A 56 19.66 -11.82 0.75
CA PHE A 56 19.88 -12.85 1.77
C PHE A 56 20.89 -13.91 1.34
N ILE A 57 20.91 -14.27 0.05
CA ILE A 57 21.93 -15.18 -0.48
C ILE A 57 23.31 -14.54 -0.42
N LEU A 58 23.42 -13.24 -0.76
CA LEU A 58 24.69 -12.52 -0.69
C LEU A 58 25.17 -12.29 0.75
N SER A 59 24.26 -12.09 1.71
CA SER A 59 24.61 -11.90 3.12
C SER A 59 25.17 -13.16 3.78
N ALA A 60 24.77 -14.35 3.31
CA ALA A 60 25.30 -15.63 3.79
C ALA A 60 26.81 -15.80 3.52
N PHE A 61 27.37 -15.05 2.58
CA PHE A 61 28.80 -15.04 2.27
C PHE A 61 29.59 -13.99 3.05
N GLU A 62 28.92 -13.19 3.91
CA GLU A 62 29.59 -12.19 4.73
C GLU A 62 30.18 -12.85 6.00
N PRO A 63 31.49 -12.67 6.29
CA PRO A 63 32.11 -13.26 7.47
C PRO A 63 31.49 -12.67 8.75
N PRO A 64 31.39 -13.47 9.84
CA PRO A 64 30.79 -13.04 11.10
C PRO A 64 31.49 -11.78 11.63
N LEU A 65 30.70 -10.83 12.15
CA LEU A 65 31.18 -9.58 12.70
C LEU A 65 32.20 -9.86 13.83
N GLU A 66 33.48 -9.59 13.57
CA GLU A 66 34.48 -9.52 14.64
C GLU A 66 34.07 -8.39 15.59
N MET A 67 33.76 -8.77 16.83
CA MET A 67 33.39 -7.82 17.88
C MET A 67 34.57 -6.86 18.10
N PRO A 68 34.33 -5.56 18.32
CA PRO A 68 35.39 -4.63 18.66
C PRO A 68 36.22 -5.16 19.83
N ASP A 69 37.53 -5.22 19.68
CA ASP A 69 38.43 -5.72 20.72
C ASP A 69 38.54 -4.67 21.85
N TRP A 70 37.62 -4.77 22.81
CA TRP A 70 37.50 -3.86 23.96
C TRP A 70 38.76 -3.87 24.85
N SER A 71 39.63 -4.87 24.71
CA SER A 71 40.93 -4.98 25.40
C SER A 71 41.85 -3.79 25.12
N LYS A 72 41.65 -3.08 23.99
CA LYS A 72 42.45 -1.91 23.63
C LYS A 72 42.08 -0.65 24.42
N VAL A 73 40.89 -0.62 25.03
CA VAL A 73 40.35 0.53 25.79
C VAL A 73 40.35 0.24 27.29
N TYR A 74 40.15 -1.02 27.67
CA TYR A 74 40.22 -1.50 29.05
C TYR A 74 41.16 -2.70 29.13
N PRO A 75 42.47 -2.48 29.34
CA PRO A 75 43.46 -3.56 29.43
C PRO A 75 43.23 -4.51 30.63
N GLU A 76 42.38 -4.14 31.59
CA GLU A 76 42.03 -4.97 32.75
C GLU A 76 41.06 -6.12 32.42
N LEU A 77 40.50 -6.18 31.21
CA LEU A 77 39.56 -7.23 30.77
C LEU A 77 40.18 -8.23 29.79
N SER A 78 41.45 -8.07 29.41
CA SER A 78 42.15 -9.04 28.56
C SER A 78 42.46 -10.31 29.35
N GLU A 79 42.28 -11.48 28.74
CA GLU A 79 42.55 -12.80 29.36
C GLU A 79 44.03 -12.98 29.78
N GLU A 80 44.93 -12.12 29.31
CA GLU A 80 46.37 -12.12 29.57
C GLU A 80 46.78 -10.97 30.53
N TYR A 81 45.99 -10.76 31.59
CA TYR A 81 46.33 -9.79 32.64
C TYR A 81 47.38 -10.38 33.60
N ASP A 82 48.66 -10.18 33.29
CA ASP A 82 49.79 -10.60 34.12
C ASP A 82 50.12 -9.53 35.18
N LEU A 83 50.00 -9.92 36.46
CA LEU A 83 50.11 -9.04 37.64
C LEU A 83 51.53 -8.48 37.88
N GLU A 84 52.53 -8.92 37.12
CA GLU A 84 53.95 -8.53 37.28
C GLU A 84 54.26 -7.08 36.88
N SER A 85 53.35 -6.39 36.20
CA SER A 85 53.60 -5.04 35.68
C SER A 85 53.44 -3.90 36.72
N ILE A 86 53.07 -4.21 37.97
CA ILE A 86 53.00 -3.22 39.07
C ILE A 86 54.37 -2.94 39.74
N GLU A 87 55.41 -3.75 39.51
CA GLU A 87 56.69 -3.59 40.21
C GLU A 87 57.60 -2.47 39.65
N GLN A 88 57.27 -1.87 38.50
CA GLN A 88 58.13 -0.86 37.85
C GLN A 88 57.82 0.61 38.21
N LEU A 89 56.81 0.90 39.04
CA LEU A 89 56.47 2.27 39.45
C LEU A 89 57.08 2.72 40.80
N GLY A 90 57.96 1.92 41.40
CA GLY A 90 58.47 2.09 42.77
C GLY A 90 59.85 2.73 42.99
N LYS A 91 60.50 3.38 42.01
CA LYS A 91 61.84 3.98 42.21
C LYS A 91 61.84 5.51 42.16
N LYS A 92 61.48 6.15 43.28
CA LYS A 92 61.76 7.58 43.54
C LYS A 92 63.06 7.72 44.35
N LYS A 93 64.03 8.43 43.74
CA LYS A 93 65.34 8.88 44.27
C LYS A 93 65.27 9.43 45.71
N LYS A 94 66.18 9.01 46.59
CA LYS A 94 66.31 9.47 47.98
C LYS A 94 67.77 9.83 48.32
N ASN A 95 68.28 10.97 47.83
CA ASN A 95 69.65 11.43 48.09
C ASN A 95 69.65 12.86 48.63
N GLY A 96 69.26 13.08 49.90
CA GLY A 96 69.21 14.42 50.50
C GLY A 96 70.23 14.69 51.61
N PHE A 97 70.87 13.66 52.17
CA PHE A 97 71.74 13.80 53.34
C PHE A 97 73.19 13.35 53.08
N ALA A 98 73.40 12.43 52.13
CA ALA A 98 74.72 11.97 51.72
C ALA A 98 75.50 13.02 50.88
N ASP A 99 74.80 13.98 50.28
CA ASP A 99 75.40 15.06 49.46
C ASP A 99 76.01 16.19 50.32
N LEU A 100 75.69 16.26 51.61
CA LEU A 100 76.18 17.33 52.52
C LEU A 100 77.50 17.01 53.23
N PHE A 101 78.00 15.78 53.11
CA PHE A 101 79.31 15.38 53.66
C PHE A 101 80.35 15.09 52.56
N GLY A 102 79.99 15.26 51.29
CA GLY A 102 80.82 14.91 50.13
C GLY A 102 81.70 16.04 49.57
N SER A 103 81.48 17.31 49.93
CA SER A 103 82.29 18.44 49.45
C SER A 103 83.33 18.85 50.49
N SER A 104 84.58 18.46 50.24
CA SER A 104 85.78 18.75 51.03
C SER A 104 86.24 20.21 50.99
N GLU A 105 85.34 21.18 51.01
CA GLU A 105 85.69 22.59 51.14
C GLU A 105 84.79 23.25 52.20
N LEU A 106 85.39 23.66 53.33
CA LEU A 106 84.74 24.55 54.29
C LEU A 106 84.50 25.91 53.63
N THR A 107 83.37 26.03 52.93
CA THR A 107 82.93 27.31 52.38
C THR A 107 82.35 28.17 53.51
N PRO A 108 82.60 29.49 53.54
CA PRO A 108 82.03 30.41 54.54
C PRO A 108 80.50 30.32 54.66
N GLU A 109 79.83 29.91 53.58
CA GLU A 109 78.37 29.73 53.52
C GLU A 109 77.88 28.51 54.33
N LEU A 110 78.67 27.44 54.45
CA LEU A 110 78.36 26.31 55.32
C LEU A 110 78.51 26.68 56.79
N ILE A 111 79.48 27.53 57.14
CA ILE A 111 79.66 28.04 58.50
C ILE A 111 78.51 28.96 58.90
N ASP A 112 78.02 29.82 58.00
CA ASP A 112 76.83 30.66 58.24
C ASP A 112 75.56 29.82 58.42
N ARG A 113 75.39 28.75 57.62
CA ARG A 113 74.26 27.82 57.75
C ARG A 113 74.30 27.00 59.05
N VAL A 114 75.48 26.57 59.49
CA VAL A 114 75.67 25.90 60.78
C VAL A 114 75.48 26.90 61.93
N GLY A 115 75.96 28.14 61.79
CA GLY A 115 75.73 29.23 62.73
C GLY A 115 74.24 29.53 62.92
N LYS A 116 73.49 29.66 61.82
CA LYS A 116 72.01 29.76 61.86
C LYS A 116 71.34 28.52 62.45
N GLY A 117 71.89 27.33 62.21
CA GLY A 117 71.42 26.09 62.82
C GLY A 117 71.61 26.08 64.34
N LEU A 118 72.77 26.55 64.82
CA LEU A 118 73.09 26.69 66.23
C LEU A 118 72.33 27.83 66.91
N ASP A 119 72.09 28.95 66.21
CA ASP A 119 71.24 30.05 66.69
C ASP A 119 69.78 29.61 66.79
N ASN A 120 69.29 28.85 65.81
CA ASN A 120 67.95 28.25 65.89
C ASN A 120 67.87 27.22 67.02
N LEU A 121 68.91 26.43 67.25
CA LEU A 121 68.98 25.51 68.38
C LEU A 121 69.03 26.26 69.73
N SER A 122 69.78 27.37 69.81
CA SER A 122 69.88 28.25 70.97
C SER A 122 68.57 28.95 71.28
N ASN A 123 67.87 29.43 70.25
CA ASN A 123 66.54 30.02 70.37
C ASN A 123 65.48 28.96 70.73
N THR A 124 65.60 27.73 70.20
CA THR A 124 64.78 26.58 70.62
C THR A 124 65.06 26.21 72.08
N ALA A 125 66.31 26.22 72.51
CA ALA A 125 66.71 25.96 73.90
C ALA A 125 66.26 27.07 74.87
N LYS A 126 66.21 28.33 74.44
CA LYS A 126 65.55 29.43 75.17
C LYS A 126 64.04 29.22 75.29
N GLY A 127 63.37 28.77 74.22
CA GLY A 127 61.96 28.38 74.27
C GLY A 127 61.69 27.16 75.18
N ILE A 128 62.68 26.28 75.35
CA ILE A 128 62.66 25.18 76.33
C ILE A 128 62.86 25.68 77.76
N SER A 129 63.57 26.80 77.98
CA SER A 129 63.71 27.40 79.32
C SER A 129 62.36 27.87 79.88
N ASP A 130 61.47 28.38 79.03
CA ASP A 130 60.10 28.77 79.38
C ASP A 130 59.16 27.55 79.55
N ILE A 131 59.58 26.35 79.12
CA ILE A 131 58.79 25.11 79.15
C ILE A 131 58.89 24.35 80.49
N THR A 132 59.48 24.96 81.51
CA THR A 132 59.60 24.38 82.86
C THR A 132 58.27 24.44 83.63
N THR A 133 57.20 23.88 83.05
CA THR A 133 55.94 23.56 83.72
C THR A 133 55.43 22.22 83.21
N ALA A 134 55.80 21.15 83.90
CA ALA A 134 55.19 19.82 83.73
C ALA A 134 53.64 19.88 83.78
N THR A 135 53.08 20.90 84.41
CA THR A 135 51.64 21.23 84.46
C THR A 135 51.05 21.56 83.08
N LEU A 136 51.72 22.35 82.22
CA LEU A 136 51.16 22.77 80.93
C LEU A 136 51.10 21.60 79.93
N ALA A 137 52.12 20.75 79.91
CA ALA A 137 52.13 19.55 79.07
C ALA A 137 51.07 18.53 79.53
N THR A 138 50.84 18.41 80.84
CA THR A 138 49.78 17.57 81.41
C THR A 138 48.40 18.14 81.07
N ASP A 139 48.20 19.45 81.17
CA ASP A 139 46.94 20.10 80.78
C ASP A 139 46.64 19.93 79.29
N MET A 140 47.65 20.06 78.42
CA MET A 140 47.51 19.78 76.99
C MET A 140 47.18 18.31 76.71
N TYR A 141 47.80 17.37 77.43
CA TYR A 141 47.50 15.95 77.31
C TYR A 141 46.07 15.62 77.75
N VAL A 142 45.63 16.14 78.89
CA VAL A 142 44.25 15.99 79.39
C VAL A 142 43.26 16.60 78.41
N LYS A 143 43.56 17.78 77.85
CA LYS A 143 42.74 18.42 76.82
C LYS A 143 42.64 17.57 75.56
N ASN A 144 43.77 17.05 75.06
CA ASN A 144 43.79 16.18 73.88
C ASN A 144 43.06 14.85 74.12
N MET A 145 43.20 14.25 75.31
CA MET A 145 42.46 13.06 75.72
C MET A 145 40.95 13.34 75.79
N SER A 146 40.56 14.49 76.33
CA SER A 146 39.16 14.92 76.39
C SER A 146 38.59 15.13 74.99
N SER A 147 39.30 15.81 74.10
CA SER A 147 38.89 16.01 72.71
C SER A 147 38.87 14.69 71.91
N ALA A 148 39.80 13.77 72.18
CA ALA A 148 39.78 12.43 71.60
C ALA A 148 38.57 11.62 72.10
N SER A 149 38.22 11.73 73.38
CA SER A 149 37.06 11.07 73.97
C SER A 149 35.75 11.62 73.39
N GLU A 150 35.67 12.94 73.20
CA GLU A 150 34.55 13.61 72.54
C GLU A 150 34.42 13.19 71.07
N SER A 151 35.55 13.11 70.36
CA SER A 151 35.59 12.61 68.98
C SER A 151 35.17 11.13 68.88
N MET A 152 35.56 10.29 69.85
CA MET A 152 35.14 8.89 69.92
C MET A 152 33.64 8.77 70.24
N GLY A 153 33.11 9.64 71.11
CA GLY A 153 31.67 9.74 71.37
C GLY A 153 30.88 10.10 70.12
N SER A 154 31.35 11.11 69.37
CA SER A 154 30.76 11.51 68.09
C SER A 154 30.84 10.38 67.04
N LEU A 155 31.95 9.65 66.98
CA LEU A 155 32.11 8.51 66.09
C LEU A 155 31.13 7.38 66.42
N ALA A 156 30.94 7.07 67.70
CA ALA A 156 29.97 6.07 68.14
C ALA A 156 28.53 6.47 67.78
N GLU A 157 28.18 7.75 67.95
CA GLU A 157 26.88 8.29 67.57
C GLU A 157 26.66 8.23 66.05
N ILE A 158 27.65 8.65 65.26
CA ILE A 158 27.59 8.59 63.79
C ILE A 158 27.47 7.15 63.31
N ASN A 159 28.21 6.21 63.90
CA ASN A 159 28.14 4.79 63.55
C ASN A 159 26.75 4.20 63.86
N ASN A 160 26.19 4.52 65.03
CA ASN A 160 24.83 4.10 65.39
C ASN A 160 23.78 4.69 64.42
N LYS A 161 23.89 5.97 64.09
CA LYS A 161 22.99 6.64 63.13
C LYS A 161 23.15 6.08 61.71
N ALA A 162 24.37 5.74 61.31
CA ALA A 162 24.65 5.07 60.04
C ALA A 162 24.00 3.69 59.98
N ASN A 163 24.12 2.88 61.04
CA ASN A 163 23.47 1.57 61.11
C ASN A 163 21.94 1.67 61.01
N VAL A 164 21.32 2.60 61.73
CA VAL A 164 19.87 2.84 61.63
C VAL A 164 19.47 3.27 60.21
N THR A 165 20.24 4.14 59.58
CA THR A 165 19.96 4.64 58.22
C THR A 165 20.15 3.54 57.17
N ILE A 166 21.19 2.71 57.31
CA ILE A 166 21.46 1.57 56.44
C ILE A 166 20.33 0.55 56.55
N ASN A 167 19.95 0.14 57.76
CA ASN A 167 18.85 -0.81 57.96
C ASN A 167 17.56 -0.29 57.33
N LYS A 168 17.21 0.98 57.58
CA LYS A 168 16.04 1.60 56.96
C LYS A 168 16.10 1.63 55.43
N SER A 169 17.28 1.86 54.86
CA SER A 169 17.48 1.86 53.40
C SER A 169 17.35 0.46 52.82
N VAL A 170 17.88 -0.55 53.51
CA VAL A 170 17.74 -1.98 53.13
C VAL A 170 16.29 -2.42 53.22
N ASP A 171 15.56 -2.05 54.27
CA ASP A 171 14.13 -2.36 54.43
C ASP A 171 13.31 -1.73 53.30
N SER A 172 13.54 -0.44 53.03
CA SER A 172 12.88 0.28 51.93
C SER A 172 13.17 -0.37 50.57
N LEU A 173 14.40 -0.86 50.36
CA LEU A 173 14.79 -1.57 49.15
C LEU A 173 14.07 -2.91 49.03
N ILE A 174 14.01 -3.70 50.10
CA ILE A 174 13.29 -4.99 50.14
C ILE A 174 11.80 -4.78 49.85
N GLU A 175 11.18 -3.78 50.47
CA GLU A 175 9.77 -3.44 50.25
C GLU A 175 9.51 -3.00 48.80
N SER A 176 10.42 -2.17 48.24
CA SER A 176 10.34 -1.71 46.85
C SER A 176 10.48 -2.88 45.87
N TYR A 177 11.44 -3.79 46.08
CA TYR A 177 11.61 -4.99 45.25
C TYR A 177 10.41 -5.92 45.34
N SER A 178 9.91 -6.19 46.55
CA SER A 178 8.74 -7.05 46.77
C SER A 178 7.50 -6.48 46.08
N THR A 179 7.22 -5.19 46.28
CA THR A 179 6.08 -4.50 45.67
C THR A 179 6.20 -4.47 44.15
N THR A 180 7.41 -4.26 43.62
CA THR A 180 7.66 -4.24 42.18
C THR A 180 7.47 -5.61 41.57
N ALA A 181 8.01 -6.67 42.18
CA ALA A 181 7.82 -8.04 41.74
C ALA A 181 6.34 -8.45 41.75
N GLN A 182 5.59 -8.05 42.78
CA GLN A 182 4.15 -8.30 42.87
C GLN A 182 3.38 -7.57 41.77
N LYS A 183 3.65 -6.27 41.55
CA LYS A 183 3.00 -5.50 40.48
C LYS A 183 3.36 -6.02 39.09
N ILE A 184 4.61 -6.43 38.85
CA ILE A 184 5.03 -7.03 37.58
C ILE A 184 4.28 -8.35 37.36
N THR A 185 4.10 -9.15 38.40
CA THR A 185 3.37 -10.42 38.30
C THR A 185 1.88 -10.18 38.01
N GLU A 186 1.25 -9.27 38.74
CA GLU A 186 -0.17 -8.93 38.57
C GLU A 186 -0.45 -8.30 37.19
N THR A 187 0.38 -7.36 36.75
CA THR A 187 0.27 -6.76 35.41
C THR A 187 0.60 -7.76 34.30
N GLY A 188 1.56 -8.68 34.51
CA GLY A 188 1.88 -9.77 33.61
C GLY A 188 0.71 -10.75 33.43
N ILE A 189 0.06 -11.16 34.51
CA ILE A 189 -1.14 -12.01 34.47
C ILE A 189 -2.27 -11.28 33.73
N GLY A 190 -2.52 -10.01 34.04
CA GLY A 190 -3.54 -9.22 33.35
C GLY A 190 -3.26 -9.01 31.86
N ALA A 191 -1.99 -8.84 31.47
CA ALA A 191 -1.58 -8.74 30.08
C ALA A 191 -1.82 -10.06 29.32
N ILE A 192 -1.47 -11.20 29.93
CA ILE A 192 -1.72 -12.52 29.36
C ILE A 192 -3.23 -12.77 29.21
N GLU A 193 -4.03 -12.41 30.22
CA GLU A 193 -5.48 -12.56 30.16
C GLU A 193 -6.12 -11.70 29.04
N ASN A 194 -5.69 -10.45 28.93
CA ASN A 194 -6.15 -9.56 27.86
C ASN A 194 -5.71 -10.06 26.47
N MET A 195 -4.49 -10.58 26.36
CA MET A 195 -3.98 -11.16 25.12
C MET A 195 -4.77 -12.42 24.74
N HIS A 196 -5.13 -13.25 25.71
CA HIS A 196 -5.97 -14.44 25.50
C HIS A 196 -7.38 -14.06 25.02
N LYS A 197 -8.06 -13.15 25.71
CA LYS A 197 -9.38 -12.64 25.30
C LYS A 197 -9.35 -11.97 23.93
N SER A 198 -8.29 -11.24 23.62
CA SER A 198 -8.09 -10.63 22.31
C SER A 198 -7.89 -11.70 21.23
N GLY A 199 -7.10 -12.74 21.51
CA GLY A 199 -6.88 -13.88 20.63
C GLY A 199 -8.17 -14.64 20.32
N GLU A 200 -9.01 -14.91 21.33
CA GLU A 200 -10.32 -15.55 21.13
C GLU A 200 -11.25 -14.68 20.27
N LYS A 201 -11.37 -13.38 20.58
CA LYS A 201 -12.19 -12.45 19.78
C LYS A 201 -11.69 -12.35 18.34
N PHE A 202 -10.38 -12.26 18.15
CA PHE A 202 -9.78 -12.24 16.83
C PHE A 202 -10.10 -13.52 16.05
N SER A 203 -9.95 -14.69 16.66
CA SER A 203 -10.29 -15.97 16.04
C SER A 203 -11.77 -16.06 15.65
N ALA A 204 -12.67 -15.63 16.54
CA ALA A 204 -14.11 -15.61 16.28
C ALA A 204 -14.49 -14.67 15.13
N VAL A 205 -13.95 -13.43 15.14
CA VAL A 205 -14.19 -12.44 14.08
C VAL A 205 -13.58 -12.91 12.75
N LEU A 206 -12.40 -13.52 12.78
CA LEU A 206 -11.76 -14.08 11.59
C LEU A 206 -12.61 -15.19 10.98
N ALA A 207 -13.09 -16.14 11.79
CA ALA A 207 -13.96 -17.22 11.34
C ALA A 207 -15.28 -16.70 10.73
N ASP A 208 -15.93 -15.73 11.37
CA ASP A 208 -17.16 -15.11 10.86
C ASP A 208 -16.92 -14.36 9.54
N THR A 209 -15.81 -13.62 9.45
CA THR A 209 -15.43 -12.87 8.25
C THR A 209 -15.13 -13.82 7.09
N THR A 210 -14.38 -14.91 7.33
CA THR A 210 -14.11 -15.92 6.31
C THR A 210 -15.40 -16.58 5.82
N LYS A 211 -16.35 -16.86 6.73
CA LYS A 211 -17.66 -17.42 6.36
C LYS A 211 -18.46 -16.45 5.49
N LYS A 212 -18.58 -15.18 5.90
CA LYS A 212 -19.28 -14.14 5.14
C LYS A 212 -18.66 -13.91 3.77
N LEU A 213 -17.33 -13.97 3.68
CA LEU A 213 -16.62 -13.85 2.41
C LEU A 213 -16.96 -15.03 1.49
N ALA A 214 -16.93 -16.27 2.02
CA ALA A 214 -17.32 -17.46 1.25
C ALA A 214 -18.78 -17.39 0.77
N GLU A 215 -19.71 -16.96 1.64
CA GLU A 215 -21.11 -16.75 1.26
C GLU A 215 -21.27 -15.69 0.17
N THR A 216 -20.56 -14.56 0.29
CA THR A 216 -20.61 -13.47 -0.71
C THR A 216 -20.05 -13.93 -2.06
N TYR A 217 -18.95 -14.68 -2.06
CA TYR A 217 -18.38 -15.25 -3.29
C TYR A 217 -19.32 -16.27 -3.94
N ASN A 218 -19.96 -17.13 -3.14
CA ASN A 218 -20.91 -18.12 -3.65
C ASN A 218 -22.16 -17.44 -4.22
N ASN A 219 -22.70 -16.45 -3.50
CA ASN A 219 -23.84 -15.67 -3.97
C ASN A 219 -23.53 -14.88 -5.24
N ALA A 220 -22.35 -14.27 -5.33
CA ALA A 220 -21.89 -13.61 -6.55
C ALA A 220 -21.77 -14.60 -7.71
N GLY A 221 -21.22 -15.79 -7.48
CA GLY A 221 -21.14 -16.86 -8.48
C GLY A 221 -22.53 -17.29 -8.98
N ASN A 222 -23.48 -17.49 -8.07
CA ASN A 222 -24.85 -17.88 -8.40
C ASN A 222 -25.59 -16.76 -9.15
N SER A 223 -25.42 -15.50 -8.75
CA SER A 223 -26.01 -14.35 -9.44
C SER A 223 -25.46 -14.23 -10.85
N VAL A 224 -24.14 -14.32 -11.03
CA VAL A 224 -23.49 -14.27 -12.34
C VAL A 224 -23.96 -15.44 -13.22
N SER A 225 -24.09 -16.65 -12.66
CA SER A 225 -24.61 -17.80 -13.41
C SER A 225 -26.05 -17.56 -13.87
N THR A 226 -26.90 -17.02 -12.99
CA THR A 226 -28.30 -16.69 -13.30
C THR A 226 -28.40 -15.60 -14.37
N ASP A 227 -27.57 -14.56 -14.27
CA ASP A 227 -27.51 -13.48 -15.26
C ASP A 227 -27.05 -14.00 -16.62
N ILE A 228 -26.05 -14.89 -16.64
CA ILE A 228 -25.58 -15.54 -17.89
C ILE A 228 -26.68 -16.39 -18.52
N GLU A 229 -27.45 -17.16 -17.73
CA GLU A 229 -28.60 -17.92 -18.24
C GLU A 229 -29.68 -17.00 -18.81
N THR A 230 -29.98 -15.90 -18.11
CA THR A 230 -30.96 -14.89 -18.57
C THR A 230 -30.50 -14.21 -19.87
N ILE A 231 -29.20 -13.89 -19.98
CA ILE A 231 -28.60 -13.33 -21.19
C ILE A 231 -28.66 -14.34 -22.34
N LYS A 232 -28.39 -15.62 -22.07
CA LYS A 232 -28.49 -16.69 -23.08
C LYS A 232 -29.91 -16.83 -23.63
N ASP A 233 -30.92 -16.78 -22.76
CA ASP A 233 -32.31 -16.91 -23.19
C ASP A 233 -32.81 -15.66 -23.93
N SER A 234 -32.48 -14.46 -23.45
CA SER A 234 -32.79 -13.21 -24.16
C SER A 234 -32.10 -13.14 -25.53
N SER A 235 -30.85 -13.59 -25.64
CA SER A 235 -30.13 -13.70 -26.91
C SER A 235 -30.82 -14.64 -27.89
N LYS A 236 -31.30 -15.81 -27.43
CA LYS A 236 -32.11 -16.72 -28.25
C LYS A 236 -33.41 -16.08 -28.72
N GLN A 237 -34.11 -15.37 -27.83
CA GLN A 237 -35.35 -14.68 -28.19
C GLN A 237 -35.11 -13.57 -29.22
N TYR A 238 -34.02 -12.81 -29.07
CA TYR A 238 -33.61 -11.80 -30.03
C TYR A 238 -33.28 -12.41 -31.40
N ALA A 239 -32.52 -13.50 -31.44
CA ALA A 239 -32.25 -14.23 -32.67
C ALA A 239 -33.55 -14.71 -33.35
N SER A 240 -34.51 -15.22 -32.58
CA SER A 240 -35.83 -15.60 -33.09
C SER A 240 -36.61 -14.41 -33.65
N HIS A 241 -36.57 -13.25 -32.98
CA HIS A 241 -37.20 -12.02 -33.46
C HIS A 241 -36.58 -11.54 -34.77
N LEU A 242 -35.25 -11.57 -34.90
CA LEU A 242 -34.58 -11.22 -36.14
C LEU A 242 -34.97 -12.17 -37.29
N GLN A 243 -35.07 -13.47 -37.01
CA GLN A 243 -35.51 -14.44 -38.00
C GLN A 243 -36.95 -14.17 -38.46
N LYS A 244 -37.85 -13.86 -37.53
CA LYS A 244 -39.23 -13.45 -37.85
C LYS A 244 -39.27 -12.14 -38.64
N LEU A 245 -38.47 -11.15 -38.27
CA LEU A 245 -38.37 -9.88 -38.98
C LEU A 245 -37.90 -10.08 -40.42
N ASN A 246 -36.87 -10.90 -40.61
CA ASN A 246 -36.35 -11.22 -41.93
C ASN A 246 -37.39 -11.97 -42.79
N GLY A 247 -38.09 -12.93 -42.19
CA GLY A 247 -39.22 -13.62 -42.83
C GLY A 247 -40.35 -12.66 -43.21
N ASN A 248 -40.73 -11.75 -42.32
CA ASN A 248 -41.74 -10.73 -42.58
C ASN A 248 -41.30 -9.76 -43.67
N LEU A 249 -40.03 -9.35 -43.71
CA LEU A 249 -39.49 -8.50 -44.77
C LEU A 249 -39.53 -9.21 -46.12
N SER A 250 -39.16 -10.49 -46.15
CA SER A 250 -39.21 -11.31 -47.36
C SER A 250 -40.66 -11.47 -47.86
N TYR A 251 -41.59 -11.78 -46.96
CA TYR A 251 -43.02 -11.85 -47.26
C TYR A 251 -43.57 -10.51 -47.73
N PHE A 252 -43.20 -9.41 -47.07
CA PHE A 252 -43.61 -8.06 -47.43
C PHE A 252 -43.08 -7.65 -48.81
N ASN A 253 -41.81 -7.92 -49.10
CA ASN A 253 -41.23 -7.66 -50.42
C ASN A 253 -41.95 -8.48 -51.51
N SER A 254 -42.22 -9.75 -51.27
CA SER A 254 -42.97 -10.60 -52.22
C SER A 254 -44.41 -10.12 -52.42
N THR A 255 -45.05 -9.65 -51.35
CA THR A 255 -46.41 -9.08 -51.42
C THR A 255 -46.41 -7.77 -52.19
N LEU A 256 -45.47 -6.87 -51.93
CA LEU A 256 -45.30 -5.62 -52.67
C LEU A 256 -45.07 -5.89 -54.16
N GLU A 257 -44.20 -6.85 -54.49
CA GLU A 257 -43.95 -7.25 -55.88
C GLU A 257 -45.24 -7.75 -56.54
N THR A 258 -45.97 -8.63 -55.85
CA THR A 258 -47.26 -9.16 -56.34
C THR A 258 -48.30 -8.05 -56.53
N GLN A 259 -48.36 -7.07 -55.61
CA GLN A 259 -49.31 -5.98 -55.64
C GLN A 259 -48.99 -4.97 -56.75
N LEU A 260 -47.69 -4.69 -56.97
CA LEU A 260 -47.24 -3.89 -58.12
C LEU A 260 -47.58 -4.59 -59.44
N LYS A 261 -47.34 -5.90 -59.52
CA LYS A 261 -47.66 -6.70 -60.72
C LYS A 261 -49.16 -6.75 -61.00
N GLY A 262 -49.97 -6.99 -59.96
CA GLY A 262 -51.43 -6.95 -60.07
C GLY A 262 -51.96 -5.57 -60.45
N SER A 263 -51.36 -4.49 -59.92
CA SER A 263 -51.68 -3.11 -60.32
C SER A 263 -51.30 -2.83 -61.78
N GLU A 264 -50.17 -3.35 -62.26
CA GLU A 264 -49.76 -3.24 -63.67
C GLU A 264 -50.75 -3.99 -64.58
N GLU A 265 -51.14 -5.21 -64.21
CA GLU A 265 -52.15 -5.99 -64.94
C GLU A 265 -53.51 -5.29 -64.97
N GLN A 266 -53.95 -4.72 -63.85
CA GLN A 266 -55.20 -3.94 -63.78
C GLN A 266 -55.13 -2.67 -64.63
N PHE A 267 -53.98 -2.00 -64.67
CA PHE A 267 -53.76 -0.85 -65.54
C PHE A 267 -53.86 -1.24 -67.03
N LYS A 268 -53.21 -2.34 -67.44
CA LYS A 268 -53.30 -2.87 -68.81
C LYS A 268 -54.74 -3.26 -69.17
N ALA A 269 -55.46 -3.93 -68.26
CA ALA A 269 -56.86 -4.28 -68.47
C ALA A 269 -57.75 -3.04 -68.63
N THR A 270 -57.52 -2.00 -67.82
CA THR A 270 -58.23 -0.72 -67.92
C THR A 270 -57.92 0.01 -69.23
N GLN A 271 -56.66 -0.01 -69.66
CA GLN A 271 -56.25 0.58 -70.93
C GLN A 271 -56.90 -0.13 -72.12
N ASN A 272 -56.92 -1.47 -72.11
CA ASN A 272 -57.60 -2.26 -73.13
C ASN A 272 -59.11 -2.00 -73.14
N PHE A 273 -59.76 -1.97 -71.96
CA PHE A 273 -61.17 -1.63 -71.84
C PHE A 273 -61.49 -0.23 -72.38
N SER A 274 -60.64 0.76 -72.07
CA SER A 274 -60.78 2.11 -72.62
C SER A 274 -60.68 2.13 -74.15
N LYS A 275 -59.73 1.36 -74.71
CA LYS A 275 -59.59 1.19 -76.16
C LYS A 275 -60.82 0.52 -76.79
N ASP A 276 -61.35 -0.51 -76.15
CA ASP A 276 -62.56 -1.21 -76.60
C ASP A 276 -63.79 -0.29 -76.52
N LEU A 277 -63.89 0.55 -75.48
CA LEU A 277 -64.92 1.59 -75.37
C LEU A 277 -64.82 2.62 -76.49
N MET A 278 -63.61 3.07 -76.84
CA MET A 278 -63.39 3.98 -77.97
C MET A 278 -63.80 3.33 -79.30
N ALA A 279 -63.45 2.06 -79.51
CA ALA A 279 -63.84 1.32 -80.69
C ALA A 279 -65.38 1.14 -80.76
N MET A 280 -66.02 0.80 -79.63
CA MET A 280 -67.48 0.70 -79.53
C MET A 280 -68.16 2.04 -79.79
N ASN A 281 -67.63 3.15 -79.25
CA ASN A 281 -68.15 4.48 -79.53
C ASN A 281 -68.01 4.85 -81.01
N SER A 282 -66.88 4.50 -81.65
CA SER A 282 -66.70 4.65 -83.09
C SER A 282 -67.71 3.83 -83.91
N ILE A 283 -67.96 2.58 -83.52
CA ILE A 283 -68.96 1.73 -84.18
C ILE A 283 -70.36 2.32 -83.99
N LEU A 284 -70.73 2.70 -82.77
CA LEU A 284 -72.02 3.34 -82.49
C LEU A 284 -72.20 4.63 -83.31
N ALA A 285 -71.18 5.48 -83.41
CA ALA A 285 -71.21 6.67 -84.25
C ALA A 285 -71.43 6.31 -85.73
N SER A 286 -70.73 5.27 -86.24
CA SER A 286 -70.93 4.81 -87.62
C SER A 286 -72.31 4.18 -87.85
N SER A 287 -72.84 3.41 -86.90
CA SER A 287 -74.18 2.82 -86.98
C SER A 287 -75.27 3.90 -86.92
N VAL A 288 -75.08 4.97 -86.13
CA VAL A 288 -75.98 6.13 -86.14
C VAL A 288 -75.97 6.82 -87.50
N GLU A 289 -74.80 6.94 -88.14
CA GLU A 289 -74.69 7.50 -89.49
C GLU A 289 -75.34 6.59 -90.55
N GLU A 290 -75.18 5.27 -90.46
CA GLU A 290 -75.88 4.31 -91.32
C GLU A 290 -77.40 4.33 -91.11
N LEU A 291 -77.88 4.43 -89.86
CA LEU A 291 -79.30 4.57 -89.57
C LEU A 291 -79.88 5.86 -90.16
N LYS A 292 -79.11 6.96 -90.14
CA LYS A 292 -79.49 8.21 -90.79
C LYS A 292 -79.62 8.04 -92.31
N LYS A 293 -78.65 7.40 -92.96
CA LYS A 293 -78.74 7.07 -94.41
C LYS A 293 -79.90 6.13 -94.71
N TYR A 294 -80.15 5.14 -93.85
CA TYR A 294 -81.28 4.22 -94.01
C TYR A 294 -82.62 4.98 -93.93
N LYS A 295 -82.75 5.93 -92.99
CA LYS A 295 -83.91 6.82 -92.91
C LYS A 295 -84.08 7.65 -94.19
N GLU A 296 -83.01 8.25 -94.70
CA GLU A 296 -83.05 9.02 -95.96
C GLU A 296 -83.45 8.14 -97.16
N ASN A 297 -82.91 6.92 -97.26
CA ASN A 297 -83.27 5.97 -98.30
C ASN A 297 -84.73 5.50 -98.17
N ALA A 298 -85.23 5.31 -96.95
CA ALA A 298 -86.63 4.97 -96.70
C ALA A 298 -87.58 6.14 -97.08
N GLU A 299 -87.19 7.39 -96.79
CA GLU A 299 -87.91 8.59 -97.24
C GLU A 299 -87.91 8.70 -98.77
N GLN A 300 -86.79 8.42 -99.44
CA GLN A 300 -86.73 8.38 -100.91
C GLN A 300 -87.59 7.26 -101.48
N LEU A 301 -87.57 6.06 -100.90
CA LEU A 301 -88.41 4.95 -101.33
C LEU A 301 -89.90 5.30 -101.20
N ASN A 302 -90.29 5.97 -100.12
CA ASN A 302 -91.66 6.48 -99.98
C ASN A 302 -92.02 7.49 -101.07
N LYS A 303 -91.12 8.43 -101.42
CA LYS A 303 -91.32 9.33 -102.56
C LYS A 303 -91.44 8.59 -103.88
N HIS A 304 -90.67 7.52 -104.08
CA HIS A 304 -90.75 6.67 -105.27
C HIS A 304 -92.06 5.87 -105.31
N LEU A 305 -92.58 5.40 -104.18
CA LEU A 305 -93.89 4.75 -104.09
C LEU A 305 -95.03 5.74 -104.34
N GLU A 306 -94.93 6.96 -103.84
CA GLU A 306 -95.88 8.04 -104.09
C GLU A 306 -95.89 8.46 -105.56
N SER A 307 -94.72 8.58 -106.19
CA SER A 307 -94.61 8.87 -107.62
C SER A 307 -95.11 7.70 -108.47
N LEU A 308 -94.89 6.45 -108.05
CA LEU A 308 -95.44 5.26 -108.70
C LEU A 308 -96.98 5.26 -108.62
N ASN A 309 -97.55 5.54 -107.44
CA ASN A 309 -99.00 5.69 -107.27
C ASN A 309 -99.57 6.85 -108.09
N THR A 310 -98.80 7.92 -108.26
CA THR A 310 -99.18 9.05 -109.13
C THR A 310 -99.18 8.65 -110.60
N ILE A 311 -98.18 7.88 -111.05
CA ILE A 311 -98.11 7.36 -112.43
C ILE A 311 -99.20 6.31 -112.68
N TYR A 312 -99.48 5.42 -111.72
CA TYR A 312 -100.60 4.47 -111.82
C TYR A 312 -101.96 5.18 -111.78
N GLY A 313 -102.12 6.23 -110.99
CA GLY A 313 -103.30 7.10 -110.99
C GLY A 313 -103.50 7.82 -112.33
N ASN A 314 -102.41 8.34 -112.91
CA ASN A 314 -102.43 8.98 -114.23
C ASN A 314 -102.62 7.97 -115.38
N MET A 315 -102.17 6.71 -115.23
CA MET A 315 -102.45 5.63 -116.20
C MET A 315 -103.89 5.10 -116.10
N LEU A 316 -104.49 5.06 -114.90
CA LEU A 316 -105.91 4.74 -114.72
C LEU A 316 -106.83 5.86 -115.23
N GLY A 317 -106.43 7.13 -115.09
CA GLY A 317 -107.13 8.27 -115.68
C GLY A 317 -107.06 8.30 -117.21
N ALA A 318 -105.94 7.88 -117.81
CA ALA A 318 -105.75 7.87 -119.26
C ALA A 318 -106.39 6.67 -119.99
N MET A 319 -106.82 5.61 -119.27
CA MET A 319 -107.49 4.44 -119.85
C MET A 319 -109.03 4.44 -119.69
N SER A 320 -109.63 5.40 -118.98
CA SER A 320 -111.07 5.37 -118.66
C SER A 320 -112.00 6.19 -119.56
N TYR A 321 -111.53 6.97 -120.54
CA TYR A 321 -112.44 7.70 -121.45
C TYR A 321 -112.00 7.70 -122.93
N LYS A 322 -112.47 6.68 -123.65
CA LYS A 322 -112.72 6.75 -125.10
C LYS A 322 -113.94 5.90 -125.49
N LYS A 323 -115.14 6.38 -125.17
CA LYS A 323 -116.35 6.30 -125.99
C LYS A 323 -117.37 7.31 -125.50
#